data_AF-A0A3P8K945-F1
#
_entry.id   AF-A0A3P8K945-F1
#
_cell.length_a   1.000
_cell.length_b   1.000
_cell.length_c   1.000
_cell.angle_alpha   90.00
_cell.angle_beta   90.00
_cell.angle_gamma   90.00
#
_symmetry.space_group_name_H-M   'P 1'
#
loop_
_entity.id
_entity.type
_entity.pdbx_description
1 polymer ?
#
loop_
_entity_poly.entity_id
_entity_poly.type
_entity_poly.pdbx_seq_one_letter_code
_entity_poly.pdbx_strand_id
1 'polypeptide(L)'
;MLLLIFYGFNNQIRFNSNNKFNIPVGKQEFNTKRKINLKKFINNIQHKNVSFSNSGFELFLNDLIDNQKLNKDDFIYLDPPKFDESIKKGVLKMTNTPYL
;
A
#
# COMPACT_ATOMS: atom_id res chain seq x y z
N MET A 1 0.34 -6.75 16.36
CA MET A 1 0.68 -6.96 14.93
C MET A 1 2.13 -6.56 14.60
N LEU A 2 2.56 -5.31 14.80
CA LEU A 2 3.92 -4.86 14.46
C LEU A 2 5.05 -5.74 15.05
N LEU A 3 4.89 -6.18 16.30
CA LEU A 3 5.82 -7.12 16.94
C LEU A 3 5.96 -8.44 16.18
N LEU A 4 4.83 -9.02 15.75
CA LEU A 4 4.80 -10.26 14.97
C LEU A 4 5.49 -10.10 13.61
N ILE A 5 5.43 -8.90 13.02
CA ILE A 5 6.11 -8.59 11.76
C ILE A 5 7.63 -8.52 11.97
N PHE A 6 8.09 -7.85 13.04
CA PHE A 6 9.53 -7.74 13.29
C PHE A 6 10.21 -9.07 13.58
N TYR A 7 9.51 -9.98 14.26
CA TYR A 7 10.03 -11.30 14.61
C TYR A 7 9.53 -12.41 13.67
N GLY A 8 8.72 -12.09 12.67
CA GLY A 8 8.24 -13.04 11.67
C GLY A 8 9.31 -13.34 10.63
N PHE A 9 9.30 -14.56 10.09
CA PHE A 9 10.18 -14.94 8.99
C PHE A 9 10.08 -13.94 7.83
N ASN A 10 11.23 -13.40 7.42
CA ASN A 10 11.37 -12.40 6.36
C ASN A 10 10.51 -11.12 6.50
N ASN A 11 10.03 -10.80 7.71
CA ASN A 11 9.11 -9.68 7.97
C ASN A 11 7.85 -9.68 7.10
N GLN A 12 7.43 -10.86 6.66
CA GLN A 12 6.24 -11.01 5.83
C GLN A 12 4.97 -10.80 6.66
N ILE A 13 3.93 -10.29 6.00
CA ILE A 13 2.58 -10.22 6.55
C ILE A 13 1.75 -11.24 5.78
N ARG A 14 1.34 -12.33 6.43
CA ARG A 14 0.51 -13.38 5.83
C ARG A 14 -0.57 -13.82 6.80
N PHE A 15 -1.78 -13.88 6.28
CA PHE A 15 -2.95 -14.41 6.96
C PHE A 15 -3.48 -15.60 6.16
N ASN A 16 -4.01 -16.61 6.85
CA ASN A 16 -4.72 -17.69 6.20
C ASN A 16 -6.19 -17.30 5.91
N SER A 17 -6.94 -18.19 5.27
CA SER A 17 -8.38 -18.01 4.99
C SER A 17 -9.24 -17.81 6.23
N ASN A 18 -8.73 -18.15 7.43
CA ASN A 18 -9.38 -17.90 8.72
C ASN A 18 -8.95 -16.56 9.36
N ASN A 19 -8.31 -15.67 8.60
CA ASN A 19 -7.76 -14.39 9.06
C ASN A 19 -6.74 -14.50 10.21
N LYS A 20 -6.10 -15.66 10.37
CA LYS A 20 -5.07 -15.89 11.40
C LYS A 20 -3.69 -15.65 10.80
N PHE A 21 -2.86 -14.89 11.53
CA PHE A 21 -1.45 -14.72 11.20
C PHE A 21 -0.75 -16.08 11.24
N ASN A 22 -0.01 -16.43 10.19
CA ASN A 22 0.56 -17.77 10.03
C ASN A 22 2.02 -17.76 9.55
N ILE A 23 2.77 -16.69 9.85
CA ILE A 23 4.20 -16.63 9.61
C ILE A 23 4.93 -17.21 10.82
N PRO A 24 5.87 -18.16 10.63
CA PRO A 24 6.69 -18.69 11.73
C PRO A 24 7.66 -17.62 12.24
N VAL A 25 8.20 -17.85 13.44
CA VAL A 25 9.25 -17.00 14.00
C VAL A 25 10.47 -17.03 13.08
N GLY A 26 10.98 -15.85 12.75
CA GLY A 26 12.21 -15.64 12.00
C GLY A 26 13.40 -15.38 12.93
N LYS A 27 14.60 -15.42 12.36
CA LYS A 27 15.85 -15.10 13.08
C LYS A 27 16.15 -13.60 13.16
N GLN A 28 15.18 -12.76 12.82
CA GLN A 28 15.39 -11.31 12.73
C GLN A 28 15.07 -10.62 14.05
N GLU A 29 15.92 -9.68 14.42
CA GLU A 29 15.79 -8.93 15.67
C GLU A 29 15.34 -7.49 15.43
N PHE A 30 14.75 -6.85 16.45
CA PHE A 30 14.47 -5.43 16.40
C PHE A 30 15.75 -4.61 16.59
N ASN A 31 16.45 -4.33 15.49
CA ASN A 31 17.70 -3.58 15.49
C ASN A 31 17.51 -2.05 15.35
N THR A 32 18.61 -1.33 15.57
CA THR A 32 18.66 0.15 15.50
C THR A 32 18.17 0.69 14.15
N LYS A 33 18.48 0.02 13.03
CA LYS A 33 18.02 0.44 11.70
C LYS A 33 16.49 0.42 11.59
N ARG A 34 15.83 -0.62 12.12
CA ARG A 34 14.37 -0.72 12.18
C ARG A 34 13.76 0.37 13.05
N LYS A 35 14.35 0.64 14.22
CA LYS A 35 13.94 1.74 15.10
C LYS A 35 13.99 3.08 14.38
N ILE A 36 15.08 3.36 13.66
CA ILE A 36 15.25 4.60 12.88
C ILE A 36 14.19 4.68 11.77
N ASN A 37 13.98 3.61 11.01
CA ASN A 37 12.99 3.58 9.94
C ASN A 37 11.56 3.79 10.46
N LEU A 38 11.20 3.15 11.59
CA LEU A 38 9.90 3.32 12.22
C LEU A 38 9.70 4.78 12.70
N LYS A 39 10.71 5.37 13.35
CA LYS A 39 10.66 6.78 13.76
C LYS A 39 10.49 7.72 12.56
N LYS A 40 11.22 7.48 11.47
CA LYS A 40 11.08 8.26 10.23
C LYS A 40 9.69 8.11 9.62
N PHE A 41 9.14 6.89 9.57
CA PHE A 41 7.79 6.63 9.10
C PHE A 41 6.75 7.40 9.92
N ILE A 42 6.79 7.28 11.25
CA ILE A 42 5.89 7.98 12.18
C ILE A 42 5.98 9.49 11.98
N ASN A 43 7.20 10.04 11.94
CA ASN A 43 7.39 11.46 11.72
C ASN A 43 6.80 11.91 10.38
N ASN A 44 7.00 11.14 9.31
CA ASN A 44 6.47 11.49 7.99
C ASN A 44 4.94 11.48 7.95
N ILE A 45 4.27 10.50 8.56
CA ILE A 45 2.80 10.43 8.56
C ILE A 45 2.17 11.52 9.43
N GLN A 46 2.87 11.98 10.47
CA GLN A 46 2.36 13.04 11.36
C GLN A 46 2.48 14.44 10.74
N HIS A 47 3.43 14.65 9.84
CA HIS A 47 3.72 15.97 9.26
C HIS A 47 3.29 16.10 7.78
N LYS A 48 2.71 15.05 7.20
CA LYS A 48 2.17 15.06 5.83
C LYS A 48 0.67 14.89 5.88
N ASN A 49 -0.04 15.49 4.92
CA ASN A 49 -1.45 15.23 4.71
C ASN A 49 -1.63 13.86 4.04
N VAL A 50 -1.79 12.81 4.84
CA VAL A 50 -1.90 11.42 4.37
C VAL A 50 -3.18 10.80 4.93
N SER A 51 -3.96 10.20 4.03
CA SER A 51 -5.13 9.38 4.37
C SER A 51 -4.89 7.95 3.90
N PHE A 52 -5.31 6.97 4.69
CA PHE A 52 -5.22 5.55 4.36
C PHE A 52 -6.61 4.99 4.06
N SER A 53 -6.71 4.17 3.01
CA SER A 53 -7.90 3.40 2.66
C SER A 53 -7.54 1.91 2.52
N ASN A 54 -8.51 1.03 2.75
CA ASN A 54 -8.37 -0.40 2.56
C ASN A 54 -9.63 -0.94 1.86
N SER A 55 -9.61 -0.90 0.54
CA SER A 55 -10.67 -1.40 -0.34
C SER A 55 -10.05 -1.93 -1.63
N GLY A 56 -10.83 -2.68 -2.41
CA GLY A 56 -10.44 -2.99 -3.79
C GLY A 56 -10.11 -1.71 -4.54
N PHE A 57 -9.08 -1.77 -5.39
CA PHE A 57 -8.57 -0.60 -6.10
C PHE A 57 -9.65 0.05 -6.99
N GLU A 58 -10.46 -0.76 -7.67
CA GLU A 58 -11.56 -0.32 -8.52
C GLU A 58 -12.64 0.40 -7.69
N LEU A 59 -13.01 -0.16 -6.54
CA LEU A 59 -13.98 0.45 -5.63
C LEU A 59 -13.46 1.78 -5.08
N PHE A 60 -12.16 1.85 -4.79
CA PHE A 60 -11.54 3.09 -4.32
C PHE A 60 -11.54 4.18 -5.39
N LEU A 61 -11.16 3.86 -6.63
CA LEU A 61 -11.19 4.85 -7.72
C LEU A 61 -12.60 5.32 -8.04
N ASN A 62 -13.58 4.41 -8.10
CA ASN A 62 -14.96 4.79 -8.36
C ASN A 62 -15.50 5.70 -7.26
N ASP A 63 -15.22 5.41 -5.98
CA ASP A 63 -15.58 6.32 -4.88
C ASP A 63 -14.96 7.71 -5.06
N LEU A 64 -13.70 7.79 -5.48
CA LEU A 64 -13.05 9.07 -5.72
C LEU A 64 -13.68 9.85 -6.89
N ILE A 65 -14.09 9.17 -7.95
CA ILE A 65 -14.73 9.77 -9.13
C ILE A 65 -16.16 10.22 -8.81
N ASP A 66 -16.97 9.31 -8.26
CA ASP A 66 -18.40 9.53 -7.99
C ASP A 66 -18.62 10.66 -6.98
N ASN A 67 -17.70 10.81 -6.02
CA ASN A 67 -17.73 11.89 -5.04
C ASN A 67 -16.91 13.12 -5.46
N GLN A 68 -16.46 13.21 -6.71
CA GLN A 68 -15.69 14.34 -7.25
C GLN A 68 -14.46 14.73 -6.40
N LYS A 69 -13.79 13.72 -5.83
CA LYS A 69 -12.59 13.89 -4.98
C LYS A 69 -11.28 13.97 -5.78
N LEU A 70 -11.35 13.83 -7.11
CA LEU A 70 -10.19 13.94 -8.01
C LEU A 70 -10.24 15.26 -8.79
N ASN A 71 -9.09 15.93 -8.82
CA ASN A 71 -8.83 17.08 -9.67
C ASN A 71 -8.08 16.64 -10.93
N LYS A 72 -8.18 17.44 -11.98
CA LYS A 72 -7.47 17.20 -13.26
C LYS A 72 -5.95 17.12 -13.10
N ASP A 73 -5.39 17.82 -12.12
CA ASP A 73 -3.96 17.88 -11.86
C ASP A 73 -3.48 16.82 -10.85
N ASP A 74 -4.39 15.97 -10.36
CA ASP A 74 -4.02 14.89 -9.45
C ASP A 74 -3.19 13.84 -10.18
N PHE A 75 -2.16 13.35 -9.50
CA PHE A 75 -1.30 12.29 -9.99
C PHE A 75 -1.65 10.96 -9.31
N ILE A 76 -2.12 10.00 -10.11
CA ILE A 76 -2.47 8.66 -9.62
C ILE A 76 -1.35 7.68 -9.98
N TYR A 77 -0.70 7.13 -8.97
CA TYR A 77 0.32 6.10 -9.13
C TYR A 77 -0.26 4.71 -8.82
N LEU A 78 -0.16 3.79 -9.77
CA LEU A 78 -0.70 2.43 -9.67
C LEU A 78 0.43 1.39 -9.78
N ASP A 79 0.53 0.52 -8.78
CA ASP A 79 1.49 -0.59 -8.74
C ASP A 79 0.78 -1.87 -8.25
N PRO A 80 -0.15 -2.42 -9.04
CA PRO A 80 -0.87 -3.63 -8.66
C PRO A 80 0.08 -4.84 -8.61
N PRO A 81 -0.28 -5.90 -7.86
CA PRO A 81 0.43 -7.17 -7.93
C PRO A 81 0.57 -7.62 -9.40
N LYS A 82 1.79 -7.96 -9.81
CA LYS A 82 2.03 -8.41 -11.19
C LYS A 82 1.35 -9.75 -11.43
N PHE A 83 0.47 -9.79 -12.42
CA PHE A 83 0.00 -11.02 -13.03
C PHE A 83 0.84 -11.27 -14.28
N ASP A 84 1.85 -12.13 -14.13
CA ASP A 84 2.72 -12.59 -15.22
C ASP A 84 3.58 -11.50 -15.92
N GLU A 85 4.71 -11.88 -16.50
CA GLU A 85 5.69 -10.94 -17.12
C GLU A 85 5.20 -10.27 -18.41
N SER A 86 4.02 -10.64 -18.92
CA SER A 86 3.49 -10.17 -20.20
C SER A 86 2.70 -8.85 -20.14
N ILE A 87 2.39 -8.31 -18.96
CA ILE A 87 1.61 -7.05 -18.84
C ILE A 87 2.54 -5.84 -18.81
N LYS A 88 2.46 -5.00 -19.85
CA LYS A 88 3.22 -3.75 -19.98
C LYS A 88 2.83 -2.74 -18.89
N LYS A 89 3.85 -2.14 -18.26
CA LYS A 89 3.69 -1.00 -17.34
C LYS A 89 3.00 0.16 -18.04
N GLY A 90 1.97 0.73 -17.42
CA GLY A 90 1.31 1.95 -17.88
C GLY A 90 1.30 3.02 -16.79
N VAL A 91 1.73 4.24 -17.14
CA VAL A 91 1.44 5.44 -16.35
C VAL A 91 0.17 6.04 -16.94
N LEU A 92 -0.94 6.01 -16.21
CA LEU A 92 -2.14 6.74 -16.61
C LEU A 92 -1.99 8.19 -16.18
N LYS A 93 -1.63 9.06 -17.13
CA LYS A 93 -1.86 10.50 -16.98
C LYS A 93 -3.29 10.73 -17.46
N MET A 94 -4.16 11.28 -16.61
CA MET A 94 -5.48 11.70 -17.07
C MET A 94 -5.31 12.87 -18.04
N THR A 95 -5.12 12.58 -19.32
CA THR A 95 -5.27 13.56 -20.40
C THR A 95 -6.69 13.44 -20.89
N ASN A 96 -7.46 14.53 -20.78
CA ASN A 96 -8.84 14.68 -21.26
C ASN A 96 -9.21 13.76 -22.43
N THR A 97 -9.82 12.62 -22.11
CA THR A 97 -10.72 11.92 -23.02
C THR A 97 -11.96 11.54 -22.23
N PRO A 98 -13.16 12.00 -22.63
CA PRO A 98 -14.39 11.51 -22.05
C PRO A 98 -14.54 10.05 -22.51
N TYR A 99 -14.56 9.12 -21.57
CA TYR A 99 -15.01 7.76 -21.88
C TYR A 99 -16.52 7.84 -22.13
N LEU A 100 -16.92 7.64 -23.39
CA LEU A 100 -18.26 7.21 -23.77
C LEU A 100 -18.48 5.77 -23.30
#